data_AF-A0AAJ7HAV2-F1
#
_entry.id   AF-A0AAJ7HAV2-F1
#
_cell.length_a   1.000
_cell.length_b   1.000
_cell.length_c   1.000
_cell.angle_alpha   90.00
_cell.angle_beta   90.00
_cell.angle_gamma   90.00
#
_symmetry.space_group_name_H-M   'P 1'
#
loop_
_entity.id
_entity.type
_entity.pdbx_description
1 polymer ?
#
loop_
_entity_poly.entity_id
_entity_poly.type
_entity_poly.pdbx_seq_one_letter_code
_entity_poly.pdbx_strand_id
1 'polypeptide(L)'
;MSLQESSFQPSQFLLLVGVPVASVLLLAQCLRWHCPRRLLGACWMPNGQEEPVSQPTPPPENEVSRQHLPATLPEMAAFYQELHTPTQGQTMVRQLMHKLLVFSAREVDHRGGCLMLQDAGISLLIPPGAVIVGRQERVSLILVWDLSDAPSLSRAQGLVSPVVACGPHGASFLKPCTLTFKHCAQQPSHARTYSSNTALLDAKVWRPLGRPGAHASRDECRIHLSHFSLYTCVMEAPVGREARKWLQLAVFCSPLVPGQSHLQLRIYFLNNTPCALQWALTNEQPYGGRLRGPCQLFDFSGAMGDQCLKLKYISEGWENVDDSSCQLVPHLHIWHGKCPFRSFCFRRKAANENEDCSALTNEIIVTMHTFQDGLETKYMEILRFQASEEESWAAPPPVSQSPPCNRLPPELFEQLQMLLEPNSITGNDWRKLASHLGLCGMKIRFLSCQRSPAAAILEFFEEQNGSLQELHYLMTVMERLDCASAIQNYLSGTHGGSPGPEHRGARYNQGLELDEKL
;
A
#
# COMPACT_ATOMS: atom_id res chain seq x y z
N MET A 1 -21.47 -48.70 -61.64
CA MET A 1 -22.78 -48.04 -61.73
C MET A 1 -23.59 -48.43 -60.50
N SER A 2 -23.66 -47.55 -59.52
CA SER A 2 -24.64 -47.58 -58.43
C SER A 2 -24.64 -46.20 -57.79
N LEU A 3 -25.82 -45.61 -57.74
CA LEU A 3 -26.10 -44.22 -57.41
C LEU A 3 -25.69 -43.86 -55.97
N GLN A 4 -25.23 -42.62 -55.78
CA GLN A 4 -25.12 -42.01 -54.47
C GLN A 4 -26.00 -40.75 -54.46
N GLU A 5 -27.05 -40.82 -53.64
CA GLU A 5 -28.04 -39.78 -53.40
C GLU A 5 -27.43 -38.59 -52.68
N SER A 6 -27.80 -37.38 -53.12
CA SER A 6 -27.50 -36.10 -52.49
C SER A 6 -28.56 -35.77 -51.44
N SER A 7 -28.18 -35.76 -50.17
CA SER A 7 -29.01 -35.29 -49.06
C SER A 7 -28.77 -33.81 -48.77
N PHE A 8 -29.81 -33.00 -48.96
CA PHE A 8 -29.91 -31.61 -48.49
C PHE A 8 -30.17 -31.60 -46.97
N GLN A 9 -29.37 -30.86 -46.20
CA GLN A 9 -29.60 -30.60 -44.77
C GLN A 9 -30.29 -29.24 -44.56
N PRO A 10 -31.45 -29.16 -43.86
CA PRO A 10 -32.07 -27.92 -43.44
C PRO A 10 -31.74 -27.63 -41.97
N SER A 11 -30.59 -27.01 -41.69
CA SER A 11 -30.22 -26.65 -40.31
C SER A 11 -29.57 -25.27 -40.14
N GLN A 12 -29.41 -24.49 -41.21
CA GLN A 12 -28.79 -23.16 -41.12
C GLN A 12 -29.77 -21.97 -41.13
N PHE A 13 -31.07 -22.18 -41.38
CA PHE A 13 -32.04 -21.07 -41.47
C PHE A 13 -32.76 -20.72 -40.17
N LEU A 14 -32.69 -21.54 -39.12
CA LEU A 14 -33.37 -21.30 -37.85
C LEU A 14 -32.55 -20.54 -36.80
N LEU A 15 -31.24 -20.37 -37.02
CA LEU A 15 -30.36 -19.68 -36.06
C LEU A 15 -30.14 -18.18 -36.35
N LEU A 16 -30.51 -17.67 -37.52
CA LEU A 16 -30.27 -16.27 -37.88
C LEU A 16 -31.42 -15.30 -37.56
N VAL A 17 -32.61 -15.80 -37.21
CA VAL A 17 -33.80 -14.93 -36.99
C VAL A 17 -34.29 -14.96 -35.53
N GLY A 18 -33.86 -15.94 -34.72
CA GLY A 18 -34.28 -16.06 -33.31
C GLY A 18 -33.52 -15.17 -32.31
N VAL A 19 -32.25 -14.84 -32.59
CA VAL A 19 -31.39 -14.03 -31.70
C VAL A 19 -31.76 -12.53 -31.65
N PRO A 20 -32.16 -11.85 -32.75
CA PRO A 20 -32.48 -10.42 -32.66
C PRO A 20 -33.83 -10.15 -31.98
N VAL A 21 -34.80 -11.07 -32.05
CA VAL A 21 -36.14 -10.86 -31.47
C VAL A 21 -36.14 -10.97 -29.94
N ALA A 22 -35.36 -11.89 -29.37
CA ALA A 22 -35.20 -12.02 -27.92
C ALA A 22 -34.48 -10.81 -27.29
N SER A 23 -33.56 -10.20 -28.03
CA SER A 23 -32.77 -9.04 -27.57
C SER A 23 -33.61 -7.75 -27.50
N VAL A 24 -34.58 -7.58 -28.41
CA VAL A 24 -35.47 -6.41 -28.44
C VAL A 24 -36.55 -6.50 -27.35
N LEU A 25 -37.04 -7.70 -27.04
CA LEU A 25 -38.04 -7.90 -25.97
C LEU A 25 -37.46 -7.67 -24.56
N LEU A 26 -36.20 -8.05 -24.33
CA LEU A 26 -35.50 -7.79 -23.07
C LEU A 26 -35.24 -6.28 -22.84
N LEU A 27 -34.84 -5.55 -23.88
CA LEU A 27 -34.65 -4.09 -23.81
C LEU A 27 -35.97 -3.33 -23.59
N ALA A 28 -37.07 -3.79 -24.19
CA ALA A 28 -38.39 -3.21 -23.99
C ALA A 28 -38.95 -3.45 -22.57
N GLN A 29 -38.59 -4.56 -21.91
CA GLN A 29 -38.96 -4.82 -20.52
C GLN A 29 -38.12 -4.01 -19.52
N CYS A 30 -36.83 -3.80 -19.79
CA CYS A 30 -35.98 -2.94 -18.94
C CYS A 30 -36.39 -1.46 -18.97
N LEU A 31 -36.84 -0.95 -20.13
CA LEU A 31 -37.32 0.44 -20.25
C LEU A 31 -38.69 0.67 -19.59
N ARG A 32 -39.48 -0.39 -19.38
CA ARG A 32 -40.77 -0.30 -18.66
C ARG A 32 -40.63 -0.31 -17.13
N TRP A 33 -39.48 -0.74 -16.59
CA TRP A 33 -39.26 -0.80 -15.13
C TRP A 33 -38.65 0.48 -14.54
N HIS A 34 -38.08 1.36 -15.38
CA HIS A 34 -37.39 2.59 -14.95
C HIS A 34 -38.20 3.87 -15.10
N CYS A 35 -39.54 3.82 -15.00
CA CYS A 35 -40.36 5.02 -14.83
C CYS A 35 -41.58 4.73 -13.94
N PRO A 36 -41.70 5.45 -12.81
CA PRO A 36 -42.93 6.15 -12.55
C PRO A 36 -42.67 7.66 -12.45
N ARG A 37 -43.29 8.39 -13.40
CA ARG A 37 -43.53 9.83 -13.31
C ARG A 37 -44.71 10.10 -12.38
N ARG A 38 -44.62 11.17 -11.58
CA ARG A 38 -45.57 12.31 -11.48
C ARG A 38 -45.00 13.31 -10.44
N LEU A 39 -44.55 14.52 -10.76
CA LEU A 39 -45.20 15.74 -11.30
C LEU A 39 -46.32 16.32 -10.41
N LEU A 40 -45.99 17.40 -9.67
CA LEU A 40 -46.60 18.76 -9.57
C LEU A 40 -46.18 19.37 -8.21
N GLY A 41 -45.83 20.65 -8.03
CA GLY A 41 -46.02 21.84 -8.85
C GLY A 41 -45.12 23.00 -8.40
N ALA A 42 -45.15 24.06 -9.21
CA ALA A 42 -44.26 25.21 -9.27
C ALA A 42 -44.50 26.31 -8.21
N CYS A 43 -43.49 27.16 -7.95
CA CYS A 43 -43.58 28.61 -8.17
C CYS A 43 -42.20 29.31 -8.08
N TRP A 44 -42.04 30.40 -8.82
CA TRP A 44 -40.82 31.21 -9.01
C TRP A 44 -40.52 32.21 -7.85
N MET A 45 -39.21 32.42 -7.58
CA MET A 45 -38.35 33.63 -7.28
C MET A 45 -38.99 35.02 -6.96
N PRO A 46 -38.25 36.08 -6.50
CA PRO A 46 -36.90 36.24 -5.88
C PRO A 46 -36.79 37.28 -4.70
N ASN A 47 -35.55 37.49 -4.21
CA ASN A 47 -34.95 38.70 -3.57
C ASN A 47 -35.13 38.98 -2.05
N GLY A 48 -34.02 39.34 -1.38
CA GLY A 48 -34.03 40.25 -0.21
C GLY A 48 -32.96 40.07 0.89
N GLN A 49 -31.88 40.86 0.77
CA GLN A 49 -31.14 41.59 1.84
C GLN A 49 -30.12 40.92 2.80
N GLU A 50 -28.89 41.46 2.68
CA GLU A 50 -27.78 41.59 3.64
C GLU A 50 -28.19 42.40 4.90
N GLU A 51 -27.68 42.12 6.11
CA GLU A 51 -26.49 42.70 6.80
C GLU A 51 -26.60 42.35 8.34
N PRO A 52 -25.66 42.67 9.27
CA PRO A 52 -24.19 42.75 9.21
C PRO A 52 -23.44 42.06 10.40
N VAL A 53 -22.14 41.86 10.17
CA VAL A 53 -20.92 41.70 11.01
C VAL A 53 -20.99 41.68 12.57
N SER A 54 -20.25 40.74 13.17
CA SER A 54 -19.38 41.01 14.35
C SER A 54 -18.20 40.01 14.43
N GLN A 55 -16.96 40.53 14.37
CA GLN A 55 -15.73 39.82 14.81
C GLN A 55 -15.59 39.94 16.34
N PRO A 56 -14.88 39.00 17.01
CA PRO A 56 -13.57 39.42 17.53
C PRO A 56 -12.47 38.31 17.65
N THR A 57 -11.23 38.73 17.39
CA THR A 57 -9.89 38.32 17.91
C THR A 57 -9.29 36.91 17.64
N PRO A 58 -8.00 36.83 17.22
CA PRO A 58 -7.30 35.56 17.04
C PRO A 58 -6.60 35.07 18.33
N PRO A 59 -6.55 33.74 18.60
CA PRO A 59 -5.63 33.16 19.57
C PRO A 59 -4.34 32.66 18.89
N PRO A 60 -3.29 32.32 19.65
CA PRO A 60 -1.90 32.55 19.29
C PRO A 60 -1.32 31.48 18.37
N GLU A 61 -0.29 31.89 17.63
CA GLU A 61 0.67 31.04 16.93
C GLU A 61 1.19 29.95 17.87
N ASN A 62 0.86 28.69 17.59
CA ASN A 62 1.71 27.57 17.97
C ASN A 62 1.43 26.32 17.11
N GLU A 63 2.54 25.71 16.73
CA GLU A 63 2.73 24.40 16.10
C GLU A 63 2.30 24.25 14.63
N VAL A 64 3.30 24.47 13.77
CA VAL A 64 3.34 24.03 12.37
C VAL A 64 3.17 22.51 12.31
N SER A 65 1.92 22.08 12.17
CA SER A 65 1.57 20.73 11.75
C SER A 65 1.81 20.61 10.24
N ARG A 66 2.56 19.57 9.86
CA ARG A 66 3.07 19.29 8.51
C ARG A 66 1.97 19.38 7.45
N GLN A 67 2.04 20.42 6.63
CA GLN A 67 1.13 20.65 5.51
C GLN A 67 1.52 19.75 4.33
N HIS A 68 0.64 18.81 3.95
CA HIS A 68 0.76 18.03 2.71
C HIS A 68 0.09 18.80 1.56
N LEU A 69 0.79 19.80 1.02
CA LEU A 69 0.52 20.44 -0.27
C LEU A 69 1.47 19.84 -1.34
N PRO A 70 1.16 19.97 -2.66
CA PRO A 70 2.18 19.74 -3.69
C PRO A 70 3.40 20.63 -3.39
N ALA A 71 4.61 20.05 -3.40
CA ALA A 71 5.82 20.72 -2.94
C ALA A 71 5.94 22.10 -3.59
N THR A 72 6.17 23.10 -2.74
CA THR A 72 6.32 24.47 -3.23
C THR A 72 7.62 24.58 -4.04
N LEU A 73 7.66 25.47 -5.04
CA LEU A 73 8.86 25.70 -5.85
C LEU A 73 10.14 25.96 -5.01
N PRO A 74 10.06 26.64 -3.85
CA PRO A 74 11.16 26.74 -2.87
C PRO A 74 11.59 25.41 -2.24
N GLU A 75 10.65 24.54 -1.86
CA GLU A 75 10.97 23.21 -1.30
C GLU A 75 11.70 22.33 -2.31
N MET A 76 11.24 22.34 -3.57
CA MET A 76 11.92 21.63 -4.66
C MET A 76 13.34 22.16 -4.85
N ALA A 77 13.53 23.48 -4.83
CA ALA A 77 14.84 24.11 -4.96
C ALA A 77 15.76 23.73 -3.78
N ALA A 78 15.25 23.77 -2.54
CA ALA A 78 15.99 23.35 -1.35
C ALA A 78 16.40 21.88 -1.41
N PHE A 79 15.50 21.01 -1.89
CA PHE A 79 15.81 19.59 -2.08
C PHE A 79 16.91 19.37 -3.13
N TYR A 80 16.86 20.06 -4.27
CA TYR A 80 17.95 19.97 -5.25
C TYR A 80 19.26 20.54 -4.70
N GLN A 81 19.22 21.58 -3.86
CA GLN A 81 20.41 22.05 -3.16
C GLN A 81 20.98 20.94 -2.25
N GLU A 82 20.13 20.26 -1.49
CA GLU A 82 20.53 19.14 -0.62
C GLU A 82 21.11 17.97 -1.43
N LEU A 83 20.49 17.59 -2.55
CA LEU A 83 21.03 16.56 -3.47
C LEU A 83 22.42 16.91 -4.01
N HIS A 84 22.72 18.20 -4.17
CA HIS A 84 24.03 18.66 -4.62
C HIS A 84 25.04 18.82 -3.49
N THR A 85 24.62 18.73 -2.21
CA THR A 85 25.54 18.76 -1.07
C THR A 85 26.14 17.36 -0.82
N PRO A 86 27.47 17.22 -0.76
CA PRO A 86 28.11 15.93 -0.51
C PRO A 86 27.70 15.34 0.85
N THR A 87 27.24 14.09 0.86
CA THR A 87 26.76 13.43 2.09
C THR A 87 27.87 12.77 2.90
N GLN A 88 29.15 12.98 2.54
CA GLN A 88 30.33 12.39 3.20
C GLN A 88 30.25 10.85 3.36
N GLY A 89 29.55 10.17 2.44
CA GLY A 89 29.35 8.72 2.47
C GLY A 89 28.15 8.25 3.30
N GLN A 90 27.39 9.16 3.91
CA GLN A 90 26.13 8.84 4.58
C GLN A 90 24.98 8.70 3.56
N THR A 91 24.02 7.85 3.91
CA THR A 91 22.75 7.71 3.19
C THR A 91 21.72 8.62 3.84
N MET A 92 21.10 9.49 3.05
CA MET A 92 20.04 10.38 3.49
C MET A 92 18.67 9.83 3.08
N VAL A 93 17.68 9.95 3.96
CA VAL A 93 16.28 9.66 3.67
C VAL A 93 15.50 10.97 3.71
N ARG A 94 14.77 11.28 2.64
CA ARG A 94 13.94 12.47 2.51
C ARG A 94 12.60 12.13 1.91
N GLN A 95 11.55 12.69 2.50
CA GLN A 95 10.23 12.70 1.92
C GLN A 95 10.04 14.04 1.21
N LEU A 96 9.74 14.00 -0.09
CA LEU A 96 9.42 15.17 -0.89
C LEU A 96 8.09 14.89 -1.60
N MET A 97 7.08 15.74 -1.36
CA MET A 97 5.70 15.44 -1.75
C MET A 97 5.25 14.10 -1.13
N HIS A 98 4.79 13.16 -1.96
CA HIS A 98 4.45 11.77 -1.57
C HIS A 98 5.60 10.78 -1.85
N LYS A 99 6.79 11.27 -2.21
CA LYS A 99 7.91 10.43 -2.65
C LYS A 99 8.93 10.29 -1.52
N LEU A 100 9.16 9.05 -1.11
CA LEU A 100 10.26 8.72 -0.21
C LEU A 100 11.51 8.41 -1.03
N LEU A 101 12.54 9.24 -0.85
CA LEU A 101 13.78 9.24 -1.60
C LEU A 101 14.94 8.91 -0.66
N VAL A 102 15.77 7.96 -1.08
CA VAL A 102 16.99 7.59 -0.38
C VAL A 102 18.17 7.90 -1.26
N PHE A 103 19.10 8.74 -0.81
CA PHE A 103 20.19 9.17 -1.68
C PHE A 103 21.54 9.30 -0.97
N SER A 104 22.58 9.31 -1.79
CA SER A 104 23.95 9.64 -1.42
C SER A 104 24.52 10.55 -2.50
N ALA A 105 25.29 11.56 -2.11
CA ALA A 105 25.91 12.50 -3.03
C ALA A 105 27.39 12.69 -2.71
N ARG A 106 28.20 12.89 -3.74
CA ARG A 106 29.66 12.95 -3.64
C ARG A 106 30.26 13.84 -4.73
N GLU A 107 31.36 14.51 -4.40
CA GLU A 107 32.23 15.15 -5.38
C GLU A 107 33.27 14.16 -5.90
N VAL A 108 33.41 14.07 -7.22
CA VAL A 108 34.27 13.10 -7.91
C VAL A 108 35.22 13.85 -8.84
N ASP A 109 36.50 13.49 -8.76
CA ASP A 109 37.56 14.04 -9.62
C ASP A 109 38.02 12.99 -10.65
N HIS A 110 39.13 13.28 -11.33
CA HIS A 110 39.70 12.40 -12.35
C HIS A 110 40.12 11.00 -11.84
N ARG A 111 40.26 10.79 -10.53
CA ARG A 111 40.51 9.45 -9.96
C ARG A 111 39.26 8.57 -9.97
N GLY A 112 38.10 9.14 -10.28
CA GLY A 112 36.82 8.45 -10.23
C GLY A 112 36.28 8.36 -8.81
N GLY A 113 35.24 7.55 -8.64
CA GLY A 113 34.54 7.44 -7.36
C GLY A 113 33.50 6.34 -7.37
N CYS A 114 33.05 5.98 -6.18
CA CYS A 114 31.97 5.03 -5.98
C CYS A 114 30.97 5.64 -4.99
N LEU A 115 29.68 5.54 -5.33
CA LEU A 115 28.56 5.85 -4.46
C LEU A 115 27.79 4.56 -4.19
N MET A 116 27.37 4.35 -2.95
CA MET A 116 26.67 3.13 -2.55
C MET A 116 25.52 3.45 -1.61
N LEU A 117 24.36 2.88 -1.89
CA LEU A 117 23.25 2.75 -0.95
C LEU A 117 23.32 1.32 -0.42
N GLN A 118 24.16 1.11 0.61
CA GLN A 118 24.58 -0.21 1.07
C GLN A 118 23.38 -1.10 1.44
N ASP A 119 22.47 -0.59 2.28
CA ASP A 119 21.28 -1.32 2.74
C ASP A 119 20.29 -1.64 1.60
N ALA A 120 20.36 -0.89 0.50
CA ALA A 120 19.51 -1.11 -0.67
C ALA A 120 20.16 -2.01 -1.74
N GLY A 121 21.47 -2.30 -1.64
CA GLY A 121 22.21 -3.06 -2.65
C GLY A 121 22.35 -2.32 -3.99
N ILE A 122 22.52 -1.00 -3.95
CA ILE A 122 22.63 -0.14 -5.15
C ILE A 122 23.99 0.56 -5.13
N SER A 123 24.69 0.57 -6.26
CA SER A 123 25.98 1.25 -6.39
C SER A 123 26.18 1.90 -7.75
N LEU A 124 26.91 3.00 -7.78
CA LEU A 124 27.32 3.73 -8.98
C LEU A 124 28.83 3.90 -8.97
N LEU A 125 29.49 3.29 -9.96
CA LEU A 125 30.93 3.39 -10.16
C LEU A 125 31.25 4.36 -11.29
N ILE A 126 32.04 5.37 -10.97
CA ILE A 126 32.63 6.32 -11.91
C ILE A 126 34.10 5.94 -12.07
N PRO A 127 34.53 5.41 -13.24
CA PRO A 127 35.88 4.90 -13.40
C PRO A 127 36.93 6.01 -13.43
N PRO A 128 38.20 5.70 -13.13
CA PRO A 128 39.30 6.65 -13.27
C PRO A 128 39.42 7.20 -14.70
N GLY A 129 39.56 8.52 -14.82
CA GLY A 129 39.59 9.25 -16.09
C GLY A 129 38.23 9.49 -16.73
N ALA A 130 37.11 9.18 -16.05
CA ALA A 130 35.77 9.58 -16.48
C ALA A 130 35.55 11.10 -16.37
N VAL A 131 36.21 11.74 -15.40
CA VAL A 131 36.23 13.19 -15.18
C VAL A 131 37.56 13.76 -15.66
N ILE A 132 37.53 14.95 -16.27
CA ILE A 132 38.72 15.67 -16.76
C ILE A 132 39.64 16.04 -15.59
N VAL A 133 40.96 15.92 -15.76
CA VAL A 133 41.95 16.33 -14.75
C VAL A 133 41.80 17.82 -14.43
N GLY A 134 41.79 18.16 -13.13
CA GLY A 134 41.57 19.52 -12.65
C GLY A 134 40.09 19.94 -12.57
N ARG A 135 39.15 19.08 -12.99
CA ARG A 135 37.71 19.28 -12.74
C ARG A 135 37.21 18.39 -11.60
N GLN A 136 36.14 18.84 -10.98
CA GLN A 136 35.34 18.08 -10.02
C GLN A 136 33.89 18.11 -10.47
N GLU A 137 33.25 16.95 -10.47
CA GLU A 137 31.83 16.78 -10.80
C GLU A 137 31.09 16.36 -9.55
N ARG A 138 29.95 17.00 -9.28
CA ARG A 138 29.02 16.58 -8.22
C ARG A 138 28.11 15.52 -8.78
N VAL A 139 28.01 14.40 -8.09
CA VAL A 139 27.21 13.26 -8.51
C VAL A 139 26.34 12.76 -7.37
N SER A 140 25.15 12.27 -7.69
CA SER A 140 24.20 11.73 -6.71
C SER A 140 23.61 10.41 -7.20
N LEU A 141 23.43 9.48 -6.28
CA LEU A 141 22.76 8.21 -6.48
C LEU A 141 21.49 8.20 -5.63
N ILE A 142 20.33 8.02 -6.26
CA ILE A 142 19.02 8.12 -5.62
C ILE A 142 18.22 6.84 -5.87
N LEU A 143 17.64 6.28 -4.82
CA LEU A 143 16.59 5.27 -4.84
C LEU A 143 15.24 5.97 -4.66
N VAL A 144 14.30 5.66 -5.55
CA VAL A 144 12.92 6.14 -5.52
C VAL A 144 12.02 4.99 -5.07
N TRP A 145 11.38 5.13 -3.91
CA TRP A 145 10.42 4.13 -3.40
C TRP A 145 8.98 4.35 -3.88
N ASP A 146 8.69 5.48 -4.52
CA ASP A 146 7.37 5.73 -5.10
C ASP A 146 7.19 4.97 -6.44
N LEU A 147 6.21 4.08 -6.46
CA LEU A 147 5.85 3.27 -7.63
C LEU A 147 5.14 4.08 -8.72
N SER A 148 4.68 5.31 -8.44
CA SER A 148 4.15 6.20 -9.48
C SER A 148 5.22 6.58 -10.52
N ASP A 149 6.50 6.57 -10.12
CA ASP A 149 7.64 6.80 -11.01
C ASP A 149 8.07 5.52 -11.77
N ALA A 150 7.53 4.35 -11.44
CA ALA A 150 7.80 3.12 -12.16
C ALA A 150 7.09 3.08 -13.54
N PRO A 151 7.57 2.25 -14.48
CA PRO A 151 6.91 2.08 -15.78
C PRO A 151 5.47 1.58 -15.62
N SER A 152 4.57 2.03 -16.50
CA SER A 152 3.22 1.45 -16.59
C SER A 152 3.32 -0.01 -17.05
N LEU A 153 2.87 -0.94 -16.20
CA LEU A 153 2.98 -2.38 -16.45
C LEU A 153 1.66 -2.99 -16.89
N SER A 154 1.73 -3.88 -17.88
CA SER A 154 0.62 -4.80 -18.19
C SER A 154 0.50 -5.91 -17.14
N ARG A 155 -0.55 -6.74 -17.23
CA ARG A 155 -0.72 -7.92 -16.36
C ARG A 155 0.42 -8.94 -16.50
N ALA A 156 0.98 -9.08 -17.70
CA ALA A 156 2.06 -10.02 -17.98
C ALA A 156 3.45 -9.52 -17.54
N GLN A 157 3.59 -8.22 -17.28
CA GLN A 157 4.85 -7.60 -16.88
C GLN A 157 4.89 -7.39 -15.37
N GLY A 158 6.02 -7.74 -14.76
CA GLY A 158 6.23 -7.60 -13.32
C GLY A 158 7.41 -6.68 -13.01
N LEU A 159 7.30 -5.84 -11.98
CA LEU A 159 8.44 -5.04 -11.52
C LEU A 159 9.37 -5.92 -10.69
N VAL A 160 10.65 -5.98 -11.08
CA VAL A 160 11.63 -6.87 -10.43
C VAL A 160 12.79 -6.13 -9.77
N SER A 161 12.90 -4.82 -9.94
CA SER A 161 13.94 -4.00 -9.31
C SER A 161 13.37 -2.66 -8.84
N PRO A 162 14.10 -1.91 -7.99
CA PRO A 162 13.73 -0.53 -7.68
C PRO A 162 13.82 0.39 -8.90
N VAL A 163 13.32 1.62 -8.74
CA VAL A 163 13.62 2.77 -9.62
C VAL A 163 14.82 3.50 -9.04
N VAL A 164 15.89 3.62 -9.84
CA VAL A 164 17.15 4.25 -9.44
C VAL A 164 17.42 5.43 -10.35
N ALA A 165 17.72 6.60 -9.77
CA ALA A 165 18.14 7.78 -10.50
C ALA A 165 19.61 8.11 -10.23
N CYS A 166 20.34 8.46 -11.28
CA CYS A 166 21.68 9.03 -11.21
C CYS A 166 21.57 10.52 -11.53
N GLY A 167 22.21 11.37 -10.73
CA GLY A 167 22.19 12.81 -10.88
C GLY A 167 23.61 13.40 -10.96
N PRO A 168 23.77 14.59 -11.57
CA PRO A 168 22.71 15.40 -12.18
C PRO A 168 22.20 14.82 -13.50
N HIS A 169 20.93 15.06 -13.80
CA HIS A 169 20.29 14.53 -15.01
C HIS A 169 21.00 15.00 -16.28
N GLY A 170 21.20 14.09 -17.24
CA GLY A 170 21.87 14.37 -18.51
C GLY A 170 23.39 14.47 -18.42
N ALA A 171 23.99 14.39 -17.23
CA ALA A 171 25.45 14.41 -17.08
C ALA A 171 26.10 13.24 -17.83
N SER A 172 27.14 13.53 -18.60
CA SER A 172 27.91 12.54 -19.36
C SER A 172 29.38 12.63 -18.99
N PHE A 173 30.08 11.50 -19.11
CA PHE A 173 31.46 11.34 -18.67
C PHE A 173 32.31 10.83 -19.83
N LEU A 174 33.63 11.08 -19.77
CA LEU A 174 34.58 10.64 -20.81
C LEU A 174 34.66 9.12 -20.96
N LYS A 175 34.29 8.40 -19.89
CA LYS A 175 34.19 6.94 -19.84
C LYS A 175 32.83 6.58 -19.26
N PRO A 176 32.21 5.48 -19.74
CA PRO A 176 30.92 5.06 -19.23
C PRO A 176 31.00 4.70 -17.74
N CYS A 177 30.04 5.18 -16.96
CA CYS A 177 29.87 4.81 -15.56
C CYS A 177 29.11 3.49 -15.46
N THR A 178 29.25 2.76 -14.35
CA THR A 178 28.56 1.48 -14.15
C THR A 178 27.57 1.60 -12.99
N LEU A 179 26.28 1.48 -13.29
CA LEU A 179 25.22 1.38 -12.29
C LEU A 179 24.90 -0.09 -12.01
N THR A 180 24.89 -0.47 -10.74
CA THR A 180 24.51 -1.82 -10.29
C THR A 180 23.38 -1.75 -9.27
N PHE A 181 22.35 -2.57 -9.45
CA PHE A 181 21.28 -2.75 -8.47
C PHE A 181 20.75 -4.18 -8.49
N LYS A 182 20.11 -4.60 -7.40
CA LYS A 182 19.54 -5.94 -7.26
C LYS A 182 18.20 -6.08 -8.00
N HIS A 183 17.91 -7.28 -8.49
CA HIS A 183 16.60 -7.66 -9.02
C HIS A 183 16.16 -9.04 -8.53
N CYS A 184 14.87 -9.33 -8.64
CA CYS A 184 14.29 -10.59 -8.18
C CYS A 184 13.71 -11.49 -9.28
N ALA A 185 13.94 -11.20 -10.58
CA ALA A 185 13.55 -12.11 -11.65
C ALA A 185 14.18 -13.51 -11.47
N GLN A 186 13.40 -14.58 -11.57
CA GLN A 186 13.92 -15.94 -11.45
C GLN A 186 14.84 -16.29 -12.63
N GLN A 187 14.42 -15.89 -13.83
CA GLN A 187 15.15 -16.12 -15.06
C GLN A 187 15.71 -14.78 -15.59
N PRO A 188 17.03 -14.54 -15.50
CA PRO A 188 17.65 -13.28 -15.91
C PRO A 188 17.40 -12.90 -17.36
N SER A 189 17.25 -13.88 -18.26
CA SER A 189 16.93 -13.63 -19.66
C SER A 189 15.55 -13.01 -19.90
N HIS A 190 14.66 -13.04 -18.90
CA HIS A 190 13.36 -12.37 -18.96
C HIS A 190 13.41 -10.95 -18.36
N ALA A 191 14.51 -10.57 -17.71
CA ALA A 191 14.65 -9.25 -17.12
C ALA A 191 15.11 -8.24 -18.18
N ARG A 192 14.28 -7.24 -18.48
CA ARG A 192 14.59 -6.15 -19.41
C ARG A 192 14.77 -4.85 -18.64
N THR A 193 15.88 -4.17 -18.88
CA THR A 193 16.15 -2.85 -18.29
C THR A 193 15.42 -1.76 -19.06
N TYR A 194 14.98 -0.73 -18.35
CA TYR A 194 14.33 0.46 -18.88
C TYR A 194 15.08 1.69 -18.42
N SER A 195 15.04 2.74 -19.24
CA SER A 195 15.57 4.06 -18.91
C SER A 195 14.51 5.12 -19.14
N SER A 196 14.47 6.15 -18.29
CA SER A 196 13.68 7.34 -18.54
C SER A 196 14.59 8.55 -18.57
N ASN A 197 14.65 9.23 -19.72
CA ASN A 197 15.43 10.47 -19.89
C ASN A 197 14.59 11.69 -19.51
N THR A 198 14.25 11.78 -18.22
CA THR A 198 13.44 12.86 -17.62
C THR A 198 14.09 13.28 -16.30
N ALA A 199 13.78 14.48 -15.79
CA ALA A 199 14.29 14.89 -14.48
C ALA A 199 13.65 14.06 -13.35
N LEU A 200 14.29 14.06 -12.18
CA LEU A 200 13.87 13.25 -11.03
C LEU A 200 12.42 13.51 -10.62
N LEU A 201 11.94 14.75 -10.70
CA LEU A 201 10.59 15.14 -10.26
C LEU A 201 9.57 15.22 -11.40
N ASP A 202 10.00 15.13 -12.66
CA ASP A 202 9.12 15.25 -13.83
C ASP A 202 8.32 13.96 -14.09
N ALA A 203 7.30 14.04 -14.94
CA ALA A 203 6.57 12.86 -15.39
C ALA A 203 7.49 11.92 -16.19
N LYS A 204 7.54 10.64 -15.80
CA LYS A 204 8.50 9.68 -16.36
C LYS A 204 8.04 9.13 -17.71
N VAL A 205 8.96 9.09 -18.67
CA VAL A 205 8.78 8.45 -19.99
C VAL A 205 9.78 7.31 -20.11
N TRP A 206 9.30 6.08 -19.95
CA TRP A 206 10.15 4.89 -19.94
C TRP A 206 10.36 4.30 -21.33
N ARG A 207 11.61 3.96 -21.66
CA ARG A 207 12.01 3.28 -22.90
C ARG A 207 12.88 2.07 -22.59
N PRO A 208 12.71 0.96 -23.32
CA PRO A 208 13.53 -0.23 -23.12
C PRO A 208 14.99 0.07 -23.46
N LEU A 209 15.89 -0.39 -22.59
CA LEU A 209 17.33 -0.27 -22.72
C LEU A 209 17.91 -1.63 -23.08
N GLY A 210 18.28 -1.81 -24.35
CA GLY A 210 18.84 -3.08 -24.84
C GLY A 210 17.81 -4.23 -24.93
N ARG A 211 18.33 -5.43 -25.19
CA ARG A 211 17.52 -6.66 -25.27
C ARG A 211 17.26 -7.26 -23.86
N PRO A 212 16.23 -8.11 -23.67
CA PRO A 212 16.05 -8.86 -22.43
C PRO A 212 17.32 -9.64 -22.06
N GLY A 213 17.67 -9.63 -20.77
CA GLY A 213 18.87 -10.25 -20.24
C GLY A 213 20.19 -9.55 -20.60
N ALA A 214 20.19 -8.43 -21.33
CA ALA A 214 21.43 -7.76 -21.74
C ALA A 214 22.26 -7.27 -20.56
N HIS A 215 21.58 -6.82 -19.50
CA HIS A 215 22.20 -6.20 -18.34
C HIS A 215 21.97 -7.01 -17.05
N ALA A 216 21.20 -8.09 -17.10
CA ALA A 216 20.80 -8.86 -15.94
C ALA A 216 21.68 -10.11 -15.76
N SER A 217 22.17 -10.30 -14.55
CA SER A 217 22.81 -11.52 -14.06
C SER A 217 21.82 -12.27 -13.15
N ARG A 218 22.29 -13.14 -12.26
CA ARG A 218 21.43 -13.96 -11.40
C ARG A 218 20.50 -13.11 -10.52
N ASP A 219 21.04 -12.12 -9.83
CA ASP A 219 20.34 -11.26 -8.85
C ASP A 219 20.70 -9.77 -9.00
N GLU A 220 21.44 -9.41 -10.04
CA GLU A 220 21.98 -8.07 -10.25
C GLU A 220 21.77 -7.59 -11.69
N CYS A 221 21.37 -6.33 -11.84
CA CYS A 221 21.45 -5.61 -13.09
C CYS A 221 22.69 -4.71 -13.08
N ARG A 222 23.51 -4.78 -14.13
CA ARG A 222 24.66 -3.90 -14.34
C ARG A 222 24.52 -3.17 -15.67
N ILE A 223 24.41 -1.84 -15.60
CA ILE A 223 24.17 -0.97 -16.75
C ILE A 223 25.36 -0.05 -16.95
N HIS A 224 25.90 -0.02 -18.17
CA HIS A 224 26.90 0.96 -18.57
C HIS A 224 26.19 2.23 -19.05
N LEU A 225 26.39 3.32 -18.33
CA LEU A 225 25.70 4.59 -18.52
C LEU A 225 26.48 5.48 -19.49
N SER A 226 25.82 5.92 -20.56
CA SER A 226 26.34 6.99 -21.45
C SER A 226 26.06 8.39 -20.90
N HIS A 227 25.00 8.51 -20.10
CA HIS A 227 24.59 9.72 -19.39
C HIS A 227 23.83 9.30 -18.13
N PHE A 228 23.63 10.23 -17.20
CA PHE A 228 22.88 10.02 -15.97
C PHE A 228 21.39 10.29 -16.16
N SER A 229 20.57 9.34 -15.72
CA SER A 229 19.11 9.46 -15.73
C SER A 229 18.45 8.44 -14.78
N LEU A 230 17.19 8.06 -15.02
CA LEU A 230 16.48 7.03 -14.27
C LEU A 230 16.54 5.67 -14.96
N TYR A 231 16.66 4.61 -14.16
CA TYR A 231 16.77 3.23 -14.58
C TYR A 231 15.94 2.30 -13.69
N THR A 232 15.42 1.24 -14.29
CA THR A 232 14.73 0.16 -13.58
C THR A 232 14.75 -1.12 -14.42
N CYS A 233 14.25 -2.22 -13.89
CA CYS A 233 14.16 -3.49 -14.56
C CYS A 233 12.76 -4.10 -14.39
N VAL A 234 12.20 -4.49 -15.53
CA VAL A 234 10.88 -5.10 -15.67
C VAL A 234 11.06 -6.51 -16.20
N MET A 235 10.30 -7.45 -15.67
CA MET A 235 10.26 -8.81 -16.18
C MET A 235 9.28 -8.91 -17.34
N GLU A 236 9.78 -9.44 -18.45
CA GLU A 236 9.06 -9.68 -19.69
C GLU A 236 9.38 -11.09 -20.20
N ALA A 237 8.50 -12.04 -19.91
CA ALA A 237 8.64 -13.38 -20.48
C ALA A 237 8.21 -13.40 -21.95
N PRO A 238 8.89 -14.17 -22.82
CA PRO A 238 8.41 -14.47 -24.15
C PRO A 238 7.01 -15.09 -24.13
N VAL A 239 6.25 -14.89 -25.20
CA VAL A 239 4.92 -15.49 -25.35
C VAL A 239 4.98 -17.01 -25.14
N GLY A 240 4.08 -17.53 -24.31
CA GLY A 240 4.00 -18.96 -23.99
C GLY A 240 5.00 -19.45 -22.94
N ARG A 241 5.86 -18.58 -22.38
CA ARG A 241 6.70 -18.91 -21.21
C ARG A 241 6.15 -18.28 -19.94
N GLU A 242 6.31 -18.99 -18.84
CA GLU A 242 5.92 -18.51 -17.53
C GLU A 242 6.96 -17.52 -16.99
N ALA A 243 6.49 -16.35 -16.55
CA ALA A 243 7.30 -15.38 -15.83
C ALA A 243 7.23 -15.69 -14.34
N ARG A 244 8.39 -15.73 -13.67
CA ARG A 244 8.46 -15.98 -12.22
C ARG A 244 9.47 -15.07 -11.56
N LYS A 245 9.21 -14.70 -10.32
CA LYS A 245 10.14 -13.92 -9.49
C LYS A 245 10.29 -14.50 -8.11
N TRP A 246 11.48 -14.31 -7.56
CA TRP A 246 11.78 -14.61 -6.17
C TRP A 246 11.18 -13.53 -5.27
N LEU A 247 10.39 -13.97 -4.29
CA LEU A 247 9.86 -13.12 -3.24
C LEU A 247 10.45 -13.53 -1.90
N GLN A 248 10.30 -12.65 -0.92
CA GLN A 248 10.64 -12.91 0.46
C GLN A 248 9.47 -12.50 1.36
N LEU A 249 9.15 -13.35 2.33
CA LEU A 249 8.17 -13.09 3.37
C LEU A 249 8.89 -12.53 4.58
N ALA A 250 8.48 -11.34 5.03
CA ALA A 250 9.01 -10.71 6.23
C ALA A 250 7.90 -10.58 7.26
N VAL A 251 8.12 -11.15 8.45
CA VAL A 251 7.13 -11.21 9.52
C VAL A 251 7.50 -10.18 10.58
N PHE A 252 6.63 -9.20 10.79
CA PHE A 252 6.79 -8.18 11.81
C PHE A 252 5.77 -8.39 12.92
N CYS A 253 6.16 -8.05 14.15
CA CYS A 253 5.26 -8.08 15.29
C CYS A 253 5.44 -6.84 16.16
N SER A 254 4.33 -6.24 16.57
CA SER A 254 4.23 -5.16 17.56
C SER A 254 3.07 -5.44 18.53
N PRO A 255 3.02 -4.81 19.71
CA PRO A 255 1.81 -4.74 20.50
C PRO A 255 0.78 -3.91 19.72
N LEU A 256 -0.50 -4.23 19.86
CA LEU A 256 -1.57 -3.46 19.21
C LEU A 256 -1.79 -2.11 19.93
N VAL A 257 -1.77 -2.12 21.26
CA VAL A 257 -1.94 -0.94 22.12
C VAL A 257 -0.97 -1.03 23.30
N PRO A 258 -0.31 0.07 23.71
CA PRO A 258 0.52 0.08 24.91
C PRO A 258 -0.27 -0.39 26.15
N GLY A 259 0.28 -1.37 26.89
CA GLY A 259 -0.32 -1.87 28.12
C GLY A 259 -1.39 -2.96 27.95
N GLN A 260 -1.74 -3.36 26.71
CA GLN A 260 -2.56 -4.54 26.42
C GLN A 260 -1.69 -5.70 25.93
N SER A 261 -2.07 -6.93 26.24
CA SER A 261 -1.42 -8.17 25.75
C SER A 261 -1.84 -8.57 24.32
N HIS A 262 -2.38 -7.62 23.55
CA HIS A 262 -2.76 -7.85 22.16
C HIS A 262 -1.53 -7.71 21.27
N LEU A 263 -1.31 -8.70 20.41
CA LEU A 263 -0.22 -8.72 19.45
C LEU A 263 -0.75 -8.55 18.04
N GLN A 264 -0.12 -7.68 17.27
CA GLN A 264 -0.37 -7.52 15.86
C GLN A 264 0.80 -8.12 15.07
N LEU A 265 0.49 -9.10 14.22
CA LEU A 265 1.42 -9.76 13.31
C LEU A 265 1.20 -9.20 11.90
N ARG A 266 2.24 -8.70 11.24
CA ARG A 266 2.17 -8.16 9.87
C ARG A 266 3.12 -8.95 8.97
N ILE A 267 2.58 -9.57 7.93
CA ILE A 267 3.33 -10.42 7.01
C ILE A 267 3.42 -9.73 5.66
N TYR A 268 4.63 -9.27 5.33
CA TYR A 268 4.93 -8.57 4.09
C TYR A 268 5.32 -9.52 2.96
N PHE A 269 4.82 -9.24 1.76
CA PHE A 269 5.14 -9.92 0.52
C PHE A 269 6.07 -9.04 -0.30
N LEU A 270 7.37 -9.24 -0.14
CA LEU A 270 8.39 -8.34 -0.68
C LEU A 270 9.07 -8.96 -1.89
N ASN A 271 9.44 -8.12 -2.86
CA ASN A 271 10.44 -8.52 -3.85
C ASN A 271 11.71 -8.98 -3.12
N ASN A 272 12.35 -10.05 -3.60
CA ASN A 272 13.63 -10.50 -3.03
C ASN A 272 14.77 -9.56 -3.45
N THR A 273 14.75 -8.34 -2.91
CA THR A 273 15.78 -7.32 -3.05
C THR A 273 16.01 -6.63 -1.70
N PRO A 274 17.25 -6.21 -1.38
CA PRO A 274 17.53 -5.53 -0.10
C PRO A 274 16.70 -4.26 0.10
N CYS A 275 16.49 -3.49 -0.98
CA CYS A 275 15.70 -2.25 -0.93
C CYS A 275 14.23 -2.47 -0.53
N ALA A 276 13.63 -3.62 -0.83
CA ALA A 276 12.25 -3.93 -0.48
C ALA A 276 12.13 -4.29 1.01
N LEU A 277 13.11 -5.03 1.55
CA LEU A 277 13.20 -5.29 2.99
C LEU A 277 13.45 -4.01 3.78
N GLN A 278 14.34 -3.14 3.30
CA GLN A 278 14.62 -1.85 3.92
C GLN A 278 13.40 -0.94 3.95
N TRP A 279 12.60 -0.96 2.87
CA TRP A 279 11.32 -0.26 2.84
C TRP A 279 10.38 -0.78 3.93
N ALA A 280 10.21 -2.11 4.07
CA ALA A 280 9.35 -2.69 5.10
C ALA A 280 9.83 -2.35 6.53
N LEU A 281 11.15 -2.41 6.79
CA LEU A 281 11.74 -2.00 8.07
C LEU A 281 11.43 -0.52 8.40
N THR A 282 11.55 0.36 7.39
CA THR A 282 11.24 1.79 7.54
C THR A 282 9.75 2.03 7.74
N ASN A 283 8.91 1.24 7.07
CA ASN A 283 7.46 1.30 7.16
C ASN A 283 6.93 0.83 8.53
N GLU A 284 7.65 -0.08 9.20
CA GLU A 284 7.29 -0.65 10.50
C GLU A 284 7.83 0.14 11.71
N GLN A 285 8.85 0.96 11.51
CA GLN A 285 9.49 1.79 12.54
C GLN A 285 8.50 2.63 13.38
N PRO A 286 7.56 3.39 12.78
CA PRO A 286 6.60 4.19 13.53
C PRO A 286 5.68 3.37 14.46
N TYR A 287 5.54 2.08 14.17
CA TYR A 287 4.62 1.16 14.85
C TYR A 287 5.32 0.28 15.89
N GLY A 288 6.62 0.50 16.10
CA GLY A 288 7.45 -0.37 16.94
C GLY A 288 7.51 -1.81 16.43
N GLY A 289 7.19 -2.03 15.15
CA GLY A 289 7.23 -3.34 14.52
C GLY A 289 8.66 -3.82 14.42
N ARG A 290 8.91 -5.04 14.92
CA ARG A 290 10.23 -5.69 14.82
C ARG A 290 10.12 -6.91 13.92
N LEU A 291 11.12 -7.10 13.06
CA LEU A 291 11.24 -8.29 12.23
C LEU A 291 11.47 -9.53 13.11
N ARG A 292 10.75 -10.60 12.83
CA ARG A 292 10.72 -11.85 13.61
C ARG A 292 11.19 -13.00 12.75
N GLY A 293 12.38 -13.51 13.09
CA GLY A 293 13.03 -14.57 12.33
C GLY A 293 13.60 -14.12 10.99
N PRO A 294 14.24 -15.05 10.25
CA PRO A 294 14.75 -14.78 8.91
C PRO A 294 13.61 -14.61 7.90
N CYS A 295 13.85 -13.81 6.85
CA CYS A 295 12.91 -13.72 5.73
C CYS A 295 12.85 -15.06 4.98
N GLN A 296 11.63 -15.52 4.69
CA GLN A 296 11.43 -16.79 3.97
C GLN A 296 11.30 -16.55 2.47
N LEU A 297 12.20 -17.16 1.70
CA LEU A 297 12.21 -17.05 0.24
C LEU A 297 11.22 -18.01 -0.40
N PHE A 298 10.51 -17.55 -1.43
CA PHE A 298 9.64 -18.41 -2.22
C PHE A 298 9.51 -17.93 -3.68
N ASP A 299 9.10 -18.83 -4.56
CA ASP A 299 8.89 -18.57 -5.98
C ASP A 299 7.45 -18.13 -6.24
N PHE A 300 7.25 -17.06 -7.02
CA PHE A 300 5.94 -16.53 -7.34
C PHE A 300 5.73 -16.46 -8.85
N SER A 301 4.68 -17.14 -9.32
CA SER A 301 4.32 -17.16 -10.73
C SER A 301 3.45 -15.97 -11.14
N GLY A 302 3.82 -15.34 -12.26
CA GLY A 302 3.04 -14.31 -12.94
C GLY A 302 1.81 -14.83 -13.68
N ALA A 303 1.67 -16.15 -13.87
CA ALA A 303 0.53 -16.75 -14.56
C ALA A 303 -0.61 -17.16 -13.62
N MET A 304 -0.34 -17.23 -12.32
CA MET A 304 -1.28 -17.69 -11.30
C MET A 304 -2.10 -16.55 -10.69
N GLY A 305 -3.08 -16.91 -9.86
CA GLY A 305 -3.98 -15.97 -9.20
C GLY A 305 -3.39 -15.29 -7.97
N ASP A 306 -4.31 -14.88 -7.09
CA ASP A 306 -4.01 -14.23 -5.82
C ASP A 306 -3.28 -15.17 -4.86
N GLN A 307 -2.64 -14.61 -3.84
CA GLN A 307 -1.96 -15.37 -2.80
C GLN A 307 -2.87 -15.47 -1.56
N CYS A 308 -3.23 -16.68 -1.09
CA CYS A 308 -3.86 -16.81 0.24
C CYS A 308 -2.78 -16.94 1.31
N LEU A 309 -3.07 -16.35 2.46
CA LEU A 309 -2.35 -16.54 3.69
C LEU A 309 -3.34 -17.08 4.71
N LYS A 310 -3.16 -18.33 5.13
CA LYS A 310 -4.08 -19.08 5.99
C LYS A 310 -3.43 -19.43 7.32
N LEU A 311 -4.02 -18.96 8.40
CA LEU A 311 -3.71 -19.35 9.77
C LEU A 311 -4.10 -20.82 9.98
N LYS A 312 -3.18 -21.61 10.52
CA LYS A 312 -3.34 -23.06 10.73
C LYS A 312 -3.26 -23.46 12.20
N TYR A 313 -2.38 -22.81 12.93
CA TYR A 313 -2.16 -23.11 14.33
C TYR A 313 -1.80 -21.84 15.10
N ILE A 314 -2.32 -21.76 16.32
CA ILE A 314 -1.96 -20.78 17.34
C ILE A 314 -1.68 -21.60 18.62
N SER A 315 -0.65 -21.23 19.37
CA SER A 315 -0.36 -21.84 20.68
C SER A 315 -1.52 -21.69 21.66
N GLU A 316 -1.57 -22.60 22.64
CA GLU A 316 -2.56 -22.55 23.72
C GLU A 316 -2.46 -21.22 24.50
N GLY A 317 -3.60 -20.73 24.99
CA GLY A 317 -3.69 -19.44 25.67
C GLY A 317 -3.87 -18.22 24.77
N TRP A 318 -3.76 -18.38 23.45
CA TRP A 318 -3.96 -17.30 22.48
C TRP A 318 -5.16 -17.58 21.57
N GLU A 319 -5.76 -16.51 21.06
CA GLU A 319 -6.85 -16.57 20.08
C GLU A 319 -6.68 -15.51 18.99
N ASN A 320 -7.18 -15.82 17.79
CA ASN A 320 -7.28 -14.87 16.70
C ASN A 320 -8.47 -13.95 16.95
N VAL A 321 -8.26 -12.64 16.85
CA VAL A 321 -9.31 -11.62 17.02
C VAL A 321 -10.01 -11.32 15.68
N ASP A 322 -9.39 -11.71 14.57
CA ASP A 322 -9.94 -11.42 13.24
C ASP A 322 -11.06 -12.37 12.84
N ASP A 323 -12.04 -11.84 12.10
CA ASP A 323 -13.20 -12.58 11.59
C ASP A 323 -12.82 -13.77 10.69
N SER A 324 -11.66 -13.68 10.04
CA SER A 324 -11.18 -14.71 9.10
C SER A 324 -9.78 -15.20 9.46
N SER A 325 -9.59 -16.51 9.29
CA SER A 325 -8.30 -17.19 9.36
C SER A 325 -7.59 -17.32 8.00
N CYS A 326 -8.19 -16.90 6.89
CA CYS A 326 -7.45 -16.66 5.63
C CYS A 326 -7.65 -15.22 5.16
N GLN A 327 -6.57 -14.61 4.69
CA GLN A 327 -6.59 -13.34 3.99
C GLN A 327 -5.98 -13.52 2.61
N LEU A 328 -6.57 -12.89 1.60
CA LEU A 328 -6.09 -12.90 0.22
C LEU A 328 -5.24 -11.66 -0.06
N VAL A 329 -4.17 -11.84 -0.81
CA VAL A 329 -3.32 -10.76 -1.31
C VAL A 329 -3.45 -10.71 -2.83
N PRO A 330 -3.94 -9.59 -3.39
CA PRO A 330 -4.11 -9.45 -4.83
C PRO A 330 -2.82 -9.70 -5.59
N HIS A 331 -2.91 -10.56 -6.60
CA HIS A 331 -1.80 -10.95 -7.47
C HIS A 331 -1.01 -9.74 -7.98
N LEU A 332 -1.73 -8.73 -8.49
CA LEU A 332 -1.11 -7.55 -9.09
C LEU A 332 -0.40 -6.65 -8.06
N HIS A 333 -0.81 -6.67 -6.79
CA HIS A 333 -0.11 -5.91 -5.75
C HIS A 333 1.28 -6.48 -5.53
N ILE A 334 1.38 -7.81 -5.46
CA ILE A 334 2.65 -8.51 -5.39
C ILE A 334 3.42 -8.33 -6.70
N TRP A 335 2.80 -8.64 -7.84
CA TRP A 335 3.45 -8.70 -9.15
C TRP A 335 4.07 -7.36 -9.60
N HIS A 336 3.37 -6.25 -9.35
CA HIS A 336 3.82 -4.89 -9.69
C HIS A 336 4.73 -4.25 -8.62
N GLY A 337 5.10 -4.99 -7.57
CA GLY A 337 6.11 -4.54 -6.60
C GLY A 337 5.59 -3.58 -5.53
N LYS A 338 4.28 -3.60 -5.23
CA LYS A 338 3.66 -2.77 -4.17
C LYS A 338 4.09 -3.12 -2.76
N CYS A 339 4.80 -4.23 -2.57
CA CYS A 339 5.23 -4.72 -1.26
C CYS A 339 4.08 -4.81 -0.23
N PRO A 340 2.92 -5.41 -0.57
CA PRO A 340 1.76 -5.44 0.31
C PRO A 340 2.02 -6.29 1.56
N PHE A 341 1.25 -6.08 2.62
CA PHE A 341 1.24 -6.94 3.80
C PHE A 341 -0.18 -7.33 4.23
N ARG A 342 -0.28 -8.34 5.08
CA ARG A 342 -1.51 -8.76 5.76
C ARG A 342 -1.30 -8.77 7.27
N SER A 343 -2.31 -8.34 8.00
CA SER A 343 -2.25 -8.19 9.45
C SER A 343 -3.14 -9.22 10.13
N PHE A 344 -2.61 -9.89 11.15
CA PHE A 344 -3.36 -10.77 12.05
C PHE A 344 -3.26 -10.27 13.48
N CYS A 345 -4.39 -10.17 14.17
CA CYS A 345 -4.43 -9.75 15.57
C CYS A 345 -4.67 -10.94 16.50
N PHE A 346 -3.83 -11.07 17.51
CA PHE A 346 -3.93 -12.11 18.51
C PHE A 346 -4.13 -11.52 19.90
N ARG A 347 -4.99 -12.14 20.67
CA ARG A 347 -5.26 -11.78 22.06
C ARG A 347 -5.00 -12.98 22.96
N ARG A 348 -4.53 -12.71 24.16
CA ARG A 348 -4.46 -13.72 25.23
C ARG A 348 -5.87 -14.03 25.73
N LYS A 349 -6.24 -15.32 25.74
CA LYS A 349 -7.50 -15.78 26.33
C LYS A 349 -7.54 -15.37 27.80
N ALA A 350 -8.68 -14.83 28.24
CA ALA A 350 -8.89 -14.55 29.65
C ALA A 350 -8.78 -15.87 30.43
N ALA A 351 -8.08 -15.85 31.57
CA ALA A 351 -8.04 -17.00 32.46
C ALA A 351 -9.48 -17.28 32.94
N ASN A 352 -10.03 -18.43 32.59
CA ASN A 352 -11.22 -18.92 33.25
C ASN A 352 -10.83 -19.24 34.70
N GLU A 353 -11.63 -18.80 35.68
CA GLU A 353 -11.35 -18.94 37.13
C GLU A 353 -11.16 -20.40 37.62
N ASN A 354 -11.29 -21.40 36.74
CA ASN A 354 -11.27 -22.83 37.05
C ASN A 354 -10.17 -23.66 36.33
N GLU A 355 -9.26 -23.06 35.54
CA GLU A 355 -8.14 -23.78 34.93
C GLU A 355 -6.79 -23.31 35.51
N ASP A 356 -5.94 -24.27 35.88
CA ASP A 356 -4.61 -24.04 36.45
C ASP A 356 -3.79 -23.10 35.54
N CYS A 357 -3.61 -21.86 36.00
CA CYS A 357 -2.97 -20.76 35.26
C CYS A 357 -1.45 -20.94 35.05
N SER A 358 -0.88 -22.11 35.35
CA SER A 358 0.56 -22.39 35.30
C SER A 358 1.08 -22.79 33.92
N ALA A 359 0.21 -23.02 32.93
CA ALA A 359 0.59 -23.46 31.57
C ALA A 359 0.54 -22.36 30.49
N LEU A 360 0.05 -21.16 30.81
CA LEU A 360 -0.08 -20.06 29.85
C LEU A 360 1.27 -19.37 29.65
N THR A 361 2.05 -19.82 28.67
CA THR A 361 3.29 -19.14 28.26
C THR A 361 2.97 -17.74 27.72
N ASN A 362 3.76 -16.73 28.08
CA ASN A 362 3.73 -15.38 27.48
C ASN A 362 4.21 -15.36 26.02
N GLU A 363 4.46 -16.54 25.47
CA GLU A 363 4.93 -16.76 24.12
C GLU A 363 3.79 -17.22 23.22
N ILE A 364 3.65 -16.56 22.08
CA ILE A 364 2.76 -16.98 21.01
C ILE A 364 3.56 -17.73 19.95
N ILE A 365 3.06 -18.90 19.54
CA ILE A 365 3.55 -19.62 18.37
C ILE A 365 2.44 -19.65 17.34
N VAL A 366 2.71 -19.12 16.15
CA VAL A 366 1.75 -19.09 15.04
C VAL A 366 2.33 -19.85 13.86
N THR A 367 1.53 -20.77 13.30
CA THR A 367 1.84 -21.41 12.02
C THR A 367 0.84 -20.96 10.97
N MET A 368 1.36 -20.47 9.85
CA MET A 368 0.56 -20.01 8.71
C MET A 368 1.05 -20.66 7.44
N HIS A 369 0.11 -20.96 6.54
CA HIS A 369 0.38 -21.51 5.22
C HIS A 369 0.10 -20.44 4.18
N THR A 370 0.98 -20.30 3.20
CA THR A 370 0.73 -19.42 2.05
C THR A 370 0.96 -20.13 0.73
N PHE A 371 0.05 -19.89 -0.21
CA PHE A 371 0.04 -20.53 -1.53
C PHE A 371 -0.67 -19.62 -2.55
N GLN A 372 -0.32 -19.76 -3.82
CA GLN A 372 -1.07 -19.13 -4.92
C GLN A 372 -2.36 -19.93 -5.18
N ASP A 373 -3.41 -19.22 -5.59
CA ASP A 373 -4.69 -19.83 -5.95
C ASP A 373 -4.50 -21.01 -6.93
N GLY A 374 -5.16 -22.13 -6.62
CA GLY A 374 -5.02 -23.40 -7.36
C GLY A 374 -3.78 -24.26 -7.02
N LEU A 375 -2.87 -23.81 -6.15
CA LEU A 375 -1.65 -24.54 -5.78
C LEU A 375 -1.61 -25.06 -4.32
N GLU A 376 -2.74 -25.00 -3.60
CA GLU A 376 -2.81 -25.29 -2.15
C GLU A 376 -2.19 -26.63 -1.72
N THR A 377 -2.25 -27.63 -2.61
CA THR A 377 -1.80 -29.01 -2.34
C THR A 377 -0.42 -29.33 -2.94
N LYS A 378 0.15 -28.44 -3.75
CA LYS A 378 1.40 -28.68 -4.49
C LYS A 378 2.55 -27.79 -4.04
N TYR A 379 2.29 -26.51 -3.82
CA TYR A 379 3.31 -25.52 -3.47
C TYR A 379 2.77 -24.61 -2.38
N MET A 380 3.24 -24.86 -1.16
CA MET A 380 2.78 -24.17 0.04
C MET A 380 3.97 -23.88 0.94
N GLU A 381 4.10 -22.61 1.30
CA GLU A 381 5.12 -22.15 2.23
C GLU A 381 4.55 -22.14 3.64
N ILE A 382 5.31 -22.70 4.59
CA ILE A 382 4.93 -22.75 6.00
C ILE A 382 5.74 -21.69 6.74
N LEU A 383 5.04 -20.66 7.22
CA LEU A 383 5.59 -19.65 8.10
C LEU A 383 5.39 -20.12 9.55
N ARG A 384 6.48 -20.14 10.32
CA ARG A 384 6.41 -20.33 11.77
C ARG A 384 6.98 -19.10 12.46
N PHE A 385 6.17 -18.53 13.33
CA PHE A 385 6.48 -17.33 14.08
C PHE A 385 6.42 -17.66 15.58
N GLN A 386 7.35 -17.06 16.32
CA GLN A 386 7.45 -17.17 17.76
C GLN A 386 7.76 -15.78 18.32
N ALA A 387 6.98 -15.31 19.31
CA ALA A 387 7.28 -14.10 20.05
C ALA A 387 6.88 -14.21 21.51
N SER A 388 7.78 -13.76 22.38
CA SER A 388 7.56 -13.58 23.81
C SER A 388 7.37 -12.09 24.15
N GLU A 389 6.54 -11.79 25.13
CA GLU A 389 6.39 -10.44 25.70
C GLU A 389 7.69 -9.94 26.39
N GLU A 390 8.54 -10.82 26.93
CA GLU A 390 9.65 -10.42 27.82
C GLU A 390 10.97 -10.11 27.10
N GLU A 391 11.27 -10.76 25.97
CA GLU A 391 12.60 -10.66 25.33
C GLU A 391 12.76 -9.51 24.32
N SER A 392 11.77 -8.64 24.11
CA SER A 392 11.79 -7.80 22.89
C SER A 392 11.22 -6.38 22.94
N TRP A 393 10.72 -5.90 24.08
CA TRP A 393 10.25 -4.50 24.20
C TRP A 393 11.29 -3.54 24.80
N ALA A 394 12.53 -3.99 25.03
CA ALA A 394 13.57 -3.17 25.64
C ALA A 394 13.97 -1.95 24.78
N ALA A 395 13.96 -0.80 25.46
CA ALA A 395 14.03 0.60 25.02
C ALA A 395 12.88 1.04 24.09
N PRO A 396 11.85 1.75 24.62
CA PRO A 396 10.94 2.51 23.78
C PRO A 396 11.75 3.59 23.01
N PRO A 397 11.37 3.94 21.78
CA PRO A 397 11.84 5.17 21.16
C PRO A 397 11.49 6.35 22.09
N PRO A 398 12.27 7.46 22.08
CA PRO A 398 12.00 8.60 22.93
C PRO A 398 10.53 9.02 22.80
N VAL A 399 9.86 9.01 23.95
CA VAL A 399 8.42 9.23 24.09
C VAL A 399 8.08 10.62 23.58
N SER A 400 7.41 10.69 22.45
CA SER A 400 6.58 11.86 22.13
C SER A 400 5.22 11.52 21.54
N GLN A 401 4.97 10.30 21.04
CA GLN A 401 3.65 9.91 20.50
C GLN A 401 3.41 8.40 20.70
N SER A 402 2.18 8.03 21.07
CA SER A 402 1.73 6.62 21.01
C SER A 402 1.83 6.12 19.56
N PRO A 403 2.37 4.91 19.30
CA PRO A 403 2.45 4.40 17.94
C PRO A 403 1.03 4.39 17.32
N PRO A 404 0.83 4.98 16.13
CA PRO A 404 -0.49 5.02 15.53
C PRO A 404 -0.98 3.59 15.26
N CYS A 405 -2.23 3.25 15.53
CA CYS A 405 -2.77 1.99 15.01
C CYS A 405 -3.06 2.18 13.51
N ASN A 406 -2.44 1.37 12.65
CA ASN A 406 -2.68 1.39 11.19
C ASN A 406 -3.94 0.68 10.75
N ARG A 407 -4.60 0.01 11.70
CA ARG A 407 -5.81 -0.72 11.42
C ARG A 407 -6.98 0.14 11.85
N LEU A 408 -7.89 0.35 10.91
CA LEU A 408 -9.18 0.94 11.20
C LEU A 408 -9.90 -0.01 12.15
N PRO A 409 -10.36 0.48 13.31
CA PRO A 409 -11.23 -0.27 14.21
C PRO A 409 -12.43 -0.80 13.41
N PRO A 410 -12.86 -2.05 13.61
CA PRO A 410 -13.93 -2.66 12.81
C PRO A 410 -15.20 -1.80 12.74
N GLU A 411 -15.60 -1.21 13.86
CA GLU A 411 -16.80 -0.36 13.94
C GLU A 411 -16.63 0.91 13.11
N LEU A 412 -15.43 1.51 13.14
CA LEU A 412 -15.12 2.69 12.33
C LEU A 412 -14.99 2.32 10.84
N PHE A 413 -14.41 1.15 10.53
CA PHE A 413 -14.27 0.66 9.17
C PHE A 413 -15.65 0.45 8.52
N GLU A 414 -16.57 -0.24 9.20
CA GLU A 414 -17.94 -0.46 8.72
C GLU A 414 -18.69 0.86 8.54
N GLN A 415 -18.56 1.78 9.50
CA GLN A 415 -19.19 3.09 9.41
C GLN A 415 -18.67 3.89 8.20
N LEU A 416 -17.35 3.96 8.01
CA LEU A 416 -16.74 4.65 6.87
C LEU A 416 -17.08 3.98 5.54
N GLN A 417 -17.11 2.65 5.50
CA GLN A 417 -17.54 1.89 4.34
C GLN A 417 -18.96 2.30 3.94
N MET A 418 -19.91 2.29 4.89
CA MET A 418 -21.29 2.70 4.62
C MET A 418 -21.41 4.15 4.15
N LEU A 419 -20.59 5.06 4.67
CA LEU A 419 -20.61 6.46 4.25
C LEU A 419 -20.01 6.65 2.85
N LEU A 420 -18.97 5.91 2.48
CA LEU A 420 -18.26 6.09 1.20
C LEU A 420 -18.85 5.27 0.05
N GLU A 421 -19.67 4.27 0.33
CA GLU A 421 -20.30 3.39 -0.67
C GLU A 421 -21.30 4.10 -1.62
N PRO A 422 -22.17 5.02 -1.14
CA PRO A 422 -23.15 5.67 -1.99
C PRO A 422 -22.48 6.51 -3.09
N ASN A 423 -22.84 6.22 -4.35
CA ASN A 423 -22.31 6.96 -5.49
C ASN A 423 -22.75 8.42 -5.43
N SER A 424 -21.78 9.32 -5.29
CA SER A 424 -21.97 10.75 -5.41
C SER A 424 -21.92 11.19 -6.87
N ILE A 425 -22.83 12.07 -7.25
CA ILE A 425 -22.92 12.64 -8.61
C ILE A 425 -21.68 13.49 -8.92
N THR A 426 -21.07 14.09 -7.88
CA THR A 426 -19.83 14.87 -7.97
C THR A 426 -18.57 14.00 -7.85
N GLY A 427 -18.74 12.68 -7.69
CA GLY A 427 -17.65 11.74 -7.43
C GLY A 427 -17.06 11.84 -6.02
N ASN A 428 -17.69 12.60 -5.12
CA ASN A 428 -17.26 12.76 -3.72
C ASN A 428 -17.60 11.55 -2.84
N ASP A 429 -17.06 10.40 -3.22
CA ASP A 429 -17.23 9.10 -2.58
C ASP A 429 -15.88 8.35 -2.59
N TRP A 430 -15.92 7.02 -2.50
CA TRP A 430 -14.73 6.17 -2.61
C TRP A 430 -13.83 6.50 -3.83
N ARG A 431 -14.37 7.05 -4.93
CA ARG A 431 -13.60 7.45 -6.13
C ARG A 431 -12.70 8.65 -5.88
N LYS A 432 -13.16 9.64 -5.11
CA LYS A 432 -12.35 10.82 -4.75
C LYS A 432 -11.29 10.44 -3.72
N LEU A 433 -11.62 9.59 -2.75
CA LEU A 433 -10.61 8.99 -1.87
C LEU A 433 -9.53 8.26 -2.69
N ALA A 434 -9.95 7.41 -3.63
CA ALA A 434 -9.03 6.69 -4.50
C ALA A 434 -8.11 7.60 -5.33
N SER A 435 -8.65 8.74 -5.80
CA SER A 435 -7.88 9.75 -6.53
C SER A 435 -6.85 10.44 -5.63
N HIS A 436 -7.23 10.79 -4.39
CA HIS A 436 -6.31 11.37 -3.41
C HIS A 436 -5.21 10.40 -2.98
N LEU A 437 -5.51 9.09 -2.94
CA LEU A 437 -4.53 8.02 -2.72
C LEU A 437 -3.69 7.70 -3.97
N GLY A 438 -3.78 8.52 -5.03
CA GLY A 438 -2.92 8.42 -6.21
C GLY A 438 -3.30 7.30 -7.18
N LEU A 439 -4.51 6.72 -7.08
CA LEU A 439 -4.94 5.69 -8.02
C LEU A 439 -5.31 6.30 -9.37
N CYS A 440 -4.77 5.73 -10.44
CA CYS A 440 -5.10 6.15 -11.81
C CYS A 440 -6.55 5.74 -12.18
N GLY A 441 -7.15 6.46 -13.14
CA GLY A 441 -8.55 6.23 -13.53
C GLY A 441 -8.88 4.79 -13.95
N MET A 442 -7.92 4.02 -14.48
CA MET A 442 -8.10 2.59 -14.76
C MET A 442 -8.26 1.75 -13.49
N LYS A 443 -7.47 2.03 -12.44
CA LYS A 443 -7.60 1.34 -11.13
C LYS A 443 -8.90 1.71 -10.44
N ILE A 444 -9.30 2.99 -10.51
CA ILE A 444 -10.60 3.43 -9.98
C ILE A 444 -11.75 2.69 -10.68
N ARG A 445 -11.70 2.55 -12.01
CA ARG A 445 -12.68 1.74 -12.76
C ARG A 445 -12.66 0.28 -12.35
N PHE A 446 -11.49 -0.31 -12.10
CA PHE A 446 -11.39 -1.68 -11.61
C PHE A 446 -12.03 -1.86 -10.23
N LEU A 447 -11.83 -0.90 -9.32
CA LEU A 447 -12.46 -0.91 -7.99
C LEU A 447 -13.99 -0.89 -8.08
N SER A 448 -14.57 -0.22 -9.07
CA SER A 448 -16.03 -0.22 -9.28
C SER A 448 -16.63 -1.60 -9.55
N CYS A 449 -15.81 -2.59 -9.93
CA CYS A 449 -16.24 -3.97 -10.17
C CYS A 449 -16.14 -4.85 -8.91
N GLN A 450 -15.62 -4.33 -7.79
CA GLN A 450 -15.52 -5.06 -6.54
C GLN A 450 -16.88 -5.15 -5.85
N ARG A 451 -17.03 -6.12 -4.94
CA ARG A 451 -18.27 -6.30 -4.16
C ARG A 451 -18.60 -5.08 -3.30
N SER A 452 -17.59 -4.43 -2.76
CA SER A 452 -17.66 -3.13 -2.08
C SER A 452 -16.44 -2.29 -2.49
N PRO A 453 -16.61 -1.36 -3.44
CA PRO A 453 -15.56 -0.40 -3.79
C PRO A 453 -15.06 0.43 -2.60
N ALA A 454 -15.95 0.79 -1.66
CA ALA A 454 -15.59 1.54 -0.46
C ALA A 454 -14.71 0.73 0.51
N ALA A 455 -15.03 -0.54 0.77
CA ALA A 455 -14.18 -1.41 1.58
C ALA A 455 -12.80 -1.60 0.93
N ALA A 456 -12.77 -1.87 -0.37
CA ALA A 456 -11.51 -2.10 -1.10
C ALA A 456 -10.58 -0.88 -1.07
N ILE A 457 -11.11 0.35 -1.05
CA ILE A 457 -10.26 1.54 -0.93
C ILE A 457 -9.81 1.82 0.51
N LEU A 458 -10.61 1.48 1.52
CA LEU A 458 -10.21 1.57 2.93
C LEU A 458 -9.15 0.51 3.27
N GLU A 459 -9.30 -0.71 2.79
CA GLU A 459 -8.25 -1.74 2.85
C GLU A 459 -6.99 -1.28 2.13
N PHE A 460 -7.11 -0.66 0.95
CA PHE A 460 -5.95 -0.08 0.26
C PHE A 460 -5.29 1.04 1.09
N PHE A 461 -6.07 1.85 1.80
CA PHE A 461 -5.55 2.86 2.72
C PHE A 461 -4.77 2.24 3.89
N GLU A 462 -5.30 1.18 4.49
CA GLU A 462 -4.59 0.38 5.51
C GLU A 462 -3.32 -0.26 4.95
N GLU A 463 -3.37 -0.80 3.72
CA GLU A 463 -2.21 -1.37 3.01
C GLU A 463 -1.11 -0.32 2.75
N GLN A 464 -1.47 0.97 2.68
CA GLN A 464 -0.52 2.08 2.55
C GLN A 464 -0.08 2.66 3.90
N ASN A 465 -0.40 2.01 5.02
CA ASN A 465 -0.10 2.51 6.38
C ASN A 465 -0.67 3.92 6.63
N GLY A 466 -1.85 4.19 6.12
CA GLY A 466 -2.54 5.44 6.38
C GLY A 466 -2.94 5.57 7.85
N SER A 467 -2.58 6.67 8.50
CA SER A 467 -2.99 6.94 9.89
C SER A 467 -4.43 7.45 9.97
N LEU A 468 -5.11 7.26 11.10
CA LEU A 468 -6.45 7.86 11.31
C LEU A 468 -6.45 9.39 11.14
N GLN A 469 -5.35 10.06 11.50
CA GLN A 469 -5.19 11.51 11.33
C GLN A 469 -5.09 11.87 9.85
N GLU A 470 -4.34 11.09 9.06
CA GLU A 470 -4.28 11.25 7.61
C GLU A 470 -5.63 10.99 6.97
N LEU A 471 -6.35 9.95 7.41
CA LEU A 471 -7.68 9.66 6.89
C LEU A 471 -8.64 10.81 7.22
N HIS A 472 -8.61 11.34 8.44
CA HIS A 472 -9.40 12.51 8.84
C HIS A 472 -9.09 13.72 7.96
N TYR A 473 -7.81 13.99 7.71
CA TYR A 473 -7.37 15.07 6.82
C TYR A 473 -7.90 14.86 5.39
N LEU A 474 -7.73 13.65 4.83
CA LEU A 474 -8.24 13.32 3.50
C LEU A 474 -9.77 13.48 3.41
N MET A 475 -10.52 13.03 4.43
CA MET A 475 -11.97 13.20 4.51
C MET A 475 -12.37 14.68 4.58
N THR A 476 -11.60 15.50 5.28
CA THR A 476 -11.82 16.94 5.38
C THR A 476 -11.54 17.64 4.05
N VAL A 477 -10.42 17.33 3.40
CA VAL A 477 -10.03 17.89 2.09
C VAL A 477 -11.02 17.50 0.99
N MET A 478 -11.59 16.29 1.06
CA MET A 478 -12.64 15.91 0.11
C MET A 478 -14.01 16.49 0.45
N GLU A 479 -14.17 17.24 1.55
CA GLU A 479 -15.44 17.79 2.04
C GLU A 479 -16.45 16.71 2.48
N ARG A 480 -15.97 15.54 2.92
CA ARG A 480 -16.78 14.48 3.55
C ARG A 480 -16.71 14.63 5.07
N LEU A 481 -17.36 15.70 5.55
CA LEU A 481 -17.37 16.07 6.96
C LEU A 481 -18.08 15.02 7.84
N ASP A 482 -18.99 14.24 7.27
CA ASP A 482 -19.62 13.08 7.91
C ASP A 482 -18.59 11.99 8.26
N CYS A 483 -17.73 11.62 7.30
CA CYS A 483 -16.62 10.70 7.54
C CYS A 483 -15.57 11.29 8.49
N ALA A 484 -15.21 12.57 8.31
CA ALA A 484 -14.26 13.24 9.18
C ALA A 484 -14.76 13.29 10.64
N SER A 485 -16.05 13.56 10.84
CA SER A 485 -16.67 13.56 12.17
C SER A 485 -16.66 12.18 12.81
N ALA A 486 -16.92 11.11 12.04
CA ALA A 486 -16.85 9.73 12.55
C ALA A 486 -15.45 9.39 13.08
N ILE A 487 -14.41 9.76 12.32
CA ILE A 487 -13.01 9.54 12.72
C ILE A 487 -12.65 10.39 13.94
N GLN A 488 -13.09 11.65 13.98
CA GLN A 488 -12.82 12.55 15.09
C GLN A 488 -13.52 12.12 16.38
N ASN A 489 -14.75 11.60 16.29
CA ASN A 489 -15.46 11.01 17.41
C ASN A 489 -14.72 9.78 17.96
N TYR A 490 -14.17 8.94 17.07
CA TYR A 490 -13.37 7.80 17.48
C TYR A 490 -12.07 8.23 18.20
N LEU A 491 -11.36 9.21 17.64
CA LEU A 491 -10.11 9.74 18.21
C LEU A 491 -10.31 10.46 19.55
N SER A 492 -11.43 11.17 19.70
CA SER A 492 -11.77 11.86 20.95
C SER A 492 -12.28 10.90 22.04
N GLY A 493 -13.00 9.84 21.66
CA GLY A 493 -13.51 8.82 22.58
C GLY A 493 -12.43 7.95 23.23
N THR A 494 -11.24 7.86 22.64
CA THR A 494 -10.10 7.06 23.18
C THR A 494 -9.29 7.80 24.25
N HIS A 495 -9.51 9.10 24.45
CA HIS A 495 -8.86 9.89 25.51
C HIS A 495 -9.63 9.95 26.85
N GLY A 496 -10.80 9.31 26.95
CA GLY A 496 -11.63 9.28 28.15
C GLY A 496 -11.53 7.96 28.93
N GLY A 497 -10.50 7.82 29.78
CA GLY A 497 -10.46 6.74 30.77
C GLY A 497 -11.52 6.94 31.87
N SER A 498 -12.40 5.93 32.04
CA SER A 498 -13.27 5.56 33.17
C SER A 498 -13.53 6.56 34.32
N PRO A 499 -14.78 6.59 34.82
CA PRO A 499 -15.05 6.45 36.24
C PRO A 499 -15.64 5.06 36.57
N GLY A 500 -15.14 4.47 37.65
CA GLY A 500 -15.36 3.09 38.08
C GLY A 500 -16.74 2.77 38.68
N PRO A 501 -16.87 1.60 39.34
CA PRO A 501 -18.15 1.01 39.70
C PRO A 501 -18.71 1.67 40.97
N GLU A 502 -19.86 2.33 40.88
CA GLU A 502 -20.59 2.77 42.07
C GLU A 502 -21.57 1.71 42.58
N HIS A 503 -21.25 1.30 43.80
CA HIS A 503 -21.96 0.46 44.73
C HIS A 503 -23.49 0.58 44.73
N ARG A 504 -24.13 -0.61 44.66
CA ARG A 504 -25.47 -0.88 45.18
C ARG A 504 -25.56 -0.47 46.66
N GLY A 505 -26.36 0.54 46.98
CA GLY A 505 -26.74 0.93 48.34
C GLY A 505 -28.25 0.79 48.54
N ALA A 506 -28.68 -0.32 49.14
CA ALA A 506 -30.05 -0.49 49.63
C ALA A 506 -30.21 0.25 50.97
N ARG A 507 -31.13 1.22 51.05
CA ARG A 507 -31.78 1.60 52.31
C ARG A 507 -33.25 1.95 52.09
N TYR A 508 -34.06 1.17 52.79
CA TYR A 508 -35.43 1.39 53.25
C TYR A 508 -35.91 2.84 53.29
N ASN A 509 -37.17 3.03 52.88
CA ASN A 509 -38.13 3.85 53.63
C ASN A 509 -39.55 3.29 53.47
N GLN A 510 -40.15 2.95 54.62
CA GLN A 510 -41.60 2.93 54.88
C GLN A 510 -42.18 4.29 54.45
N GLY A 511 -43.37 4.46 53.86
CA GLY A 511 -44.69 3.96 54.22
C GLY A 511 -45.60 5.17 54.46
N LEU A 512 -46.87 5.08 54.02
CA LEU A 512 -47.99 6.05 54.14
C LEU A 512 -47.96 7.16 53.05
N GLU A 513 -49.03 7.54 52.35
CA GLU A 513 -50.48 7.41 52.63
C GLU A 513 -51.30 7.60 51.33
N LEU A 514 -52.55 7.12 51.35
CA LEU A 514 -53.59 7.23 50.32
C LEU A 514 -54.23 8.63 50.28
N ASP A 515 -54.66 9.08 49.10
CA ASP A 515 -56.00 9.64 48.78
C ASP A 515 -56.02 10.12 47.31
N GLU A 516 -56.77 9.46 46.42
CA GLU A 516 -58.18 9.70 46.02
C GLU A 516 -58.43 10.93 45.11
N LYS A 517 -59.01 10.61 43.93
CA LYS A 517 -59.92 11.39 43.06
C LYS A 517 -59.37 12.55 42.23
N LEU A 518 -59.29 12.38 40.91
CA LEU A 518 -60.40 12.52 39.95
C LEU A 518 -60.03 11.92 38.59
#